data_AF-A0A1X0U8Y8-F1
#
_entry.id   AF-A0A1X0U8Y8-F1
#
_cell.length_a   1.000
_cell.length_b   1.000
_cell.length_c   1.000
_cell.angle_alpha   90.00
_cell.angle_beta   90.00
_cell.angle_gamma   90.00
#
_symmetry.space_group_name_H-M   'P 1'
#
loop_
_entity.id
_entity.type
_entity.pdbx_description
1 polymer ?
#
loop_
_entity_poly.entity_id
_entity_poly.type
_entity_poly.pdbx_seq_one_letter_code
_entity_poly.pdbx_strand_id
1 'polypeptide(L)'
;MSETVSKLSDLLNSQPVTARQAAEIADKRGVPLPYGTIAAYWSGRHGRPSAQTLERLAEVLTIPIEQLQKAAWNKTAPVETWNPPAEVRLLNERQRRALDELIRSFAATQGAFDEDTSTQGPPSNPPTDGKVGPRGASNTRAANGGAPDNPDALIEADQGSQADHALAARKGETEDEKRERLGIAYE
;
A
#
# COMPACT_ATOMS: atom_id res chain seq x y z
N MET A 1 -10.92 -15.83 -18.21
CA MET A 1 -10.01 -16.92 -17.85
C MET A 1 -9.14 -16.42 -16.70
N SER A 2 -9.53 -16.70 -15.46
CA SER A 2 -8.80 -16.26 -14.26
C SER A 2 -8.14 -17.47 -13.63
N GLU A 3 -6.99 -17.88 -14.15
CA GLU A 3 -6.15 -18.92 -13.55
C GLU A 3 -4.71 -18.40 -13.48
N THR A 4 -4.50 -17.46 -12.56
CA THR A 4 -3.18 -17.28 -11.94
C THR A 4 -3.25 -17.96 -10.58
N VAL A 5 -3.35 -19.29 -10.57
CA VAL A 5 -3.10 -20.03 -9.34
C VAL A 5 -1.62 -19.78 -9.01
N SER A 6 -1.39 -19.02 -7.95
CA SER A 6 -0.05 -18.63 -7.54
C SER A 6 0.71 -19.88 -7.10
N LYS A 7 2.00 -20.00 -7.47
CA LYS A 7 2.86 -21.11 -6.99
C LYS A 7 2.84 -21.23 -5.46
N LEU A 8 2.61 -20.12 -4.76
CA LEU A 8 2.42 -20.10 -3.32
C LEU A 8 1.12 -20.82 -2.91
N SER A 9 -0.01 -20.51 -3.56
CA SER A 9 -1.27 -21.21 -3.27
C SER A 9 -1.15 -22.71 -3.56
N ASP A 10 -0.45 -23.14 -4.60
CA ASP A 10 -0.22 -24.56 -4.88
C ASP A 10 0.58 -25.23 -3.76
N LEU A 11 1.66 -24.58 -3.31
CA LEU A 11 2.48 -25.06 -2.20
C LEU A 11 1.66 -25.20 -0.92
N LEU A 12 0.81 -24.23 -0.62
CA LEU A 12 -0.05 -24.24 0.57
C LEU A 12 -1.14 -25.31 0.49
N ASN A 13 -1.74 -25.50 -0.69
CA ASN A 13 -2.74 -26.56 -0.91
C ASN A 13 -2.14 -27.97 -0.91
N SER A 14 -0.83 -28.12 -1.18
CA SER A 14 -0.13 -29.40 -1.07
C SER A 14 0.10 -29.87 0.37
N GLN A 15 -0.12 -28.99 1.36
CA GLN A 15 0.07 -29.32 2.77
C GLN A 15 -1.07 -30.20 3.31
N PRO A 16 -0.79 -31.05 4.31
CA PRO A 16 -1.83 -31.87 4.94
C PRO A 16 -2.82 -31.05 5.80
N VAL A 17 -2.54 -29.76 6.00
CA VAL A 17 -3.37 -28.85 6.81
C VAL A 17 -4.20 -27.92 5.92
N THR A 18 -5.44 -27.70 6.35
CA THR A 18 -6.34 -26.72 5.72
C THR A 18 -6.07 -25.30 6.21
N ALA A 19 -6.50 -24.28 5.46
CA ALA A 19 -6.43 -22.88 5.87
C ALA A 19 -7.03 -22.63 7.27
N ARG A 20 -8.14 -23.32 7.60
CA ARG A 20 -8.80 -23.22 8.91
C ARG A 20 -7.93 -23.80 10.02
N GLN A 21 -7.36 -24.99 9.80
CA GLN A 21 -6.44 -25.59 10.76
C GLN A 21 -5.17 -24.75 10.94
N ALA A 22 -4.65 -24.18 9.86
CA ALA A 22 -3.52 -23.25 9.93
C ALA A 22 -3.83 -22.02 10.78
N ALA A 23 -5.02 -21.44 10.66
CA ALA A 23 -5.44 -20.33 11.51
C ALA A 23 -5.58 -20.74 12.99
N GLU A 24 -6.16 -21.90 13.26
CA GLU A 24 -6.22 -22.43 14.63
C GLU A 24 -4.82 -22.66 15.23
N ILE A 25 -3.85 -23.08 14.41
CA ILE A 25 -2.45 -23.23 14.83
C ILE A 25 -1.83 -21.85 15.09
N ALA A 26 -2.08 -20.86 14.24
CA ALA A 26 -1.61 -19.48 14.43
C ALA A 26 -2.13 -18.89 15.75
N ASP A 27 -3.43 -19.04 16.02
CA ASP A 27 -4.07 -18.58 17.25
C ASP A 27 -3.48 -19.28 18.49
N LYS A 28 -3.31 -20.61 18.43
CA LYS A 28 -2.71 -21.39 19.53
C LYS A 28 -1.26 -21.01 19.81
N ARG A 29 -0.51 -20.60 18.79
CA ARG A 29 0.89 -20.17 18.91
C ARG A 29 1.03 -18.67 19.21
N GLY A 30 -0.06 -17.91 19.21
CA GLY A 30 -0.02 -16.46 19.39
C GLY A 30 0.64 -15.71 18.22
N VAL A 31 0.68 -16.32 17.04
CA VAL A 31 1.23 -15.69 15.83
C VAL A 31 0.17 -14.75 15.25
N PRO A 32 0.46 -13.45 15.07
CA PRO A 32 -0.52 -12.49 14.57
C PRO A 32 -0.74 -12.69 13.06
N LEU A 33 -1.55 -13.68 12.69
CA LEU A 33 -1.88 -14.00 11.30
C LEU A 33 -3.38 -14.36 11.19
N PRO A 34 -4.25 -13.41 10.80
CA PRO A 34 -5.70 -13.63 10.85
C PRO A 34 -6.16 -14.62 9.77
N TYR A 35 -7.25 -15.34 10.06
CA TYR A 35 -7.82 -16.35 9.16
C TYR A 35 -8.09 -15.82 7.74
N GLY A 36 -8.59 -14.58 7.61
CA GLY A 36 -8.88 -13.98 6.31
C GLY A 36 -7.64 -13.90 5.41
N THR A 37 -6.51 -13.51 5.97
CA THR A 37 -5.21 -13.48 5.28
C THR A 37 -4.77 -14.88 4.87
N ILE A 38 -4.87 -15.87 5.78
CA ILE A 38 -4.51 -17.26 5.48
C ILE A 38 -5.39 -17.82 4.35
N ALA A 39 -6.71 -17.61 4.42
CA ALA A 39 -7.66 -18.06 3.40
C ALA A 39 -7.42 -17.40 2.03
N ALA A 40 -7.03 -16.11 2.01
CA ALA A 40 -6.64 -15.42 0.78
C ALA A 40 -5.43 -16.09 0.12
N TYR A 41 -4.40 -16.46 0.91
CA TYR A 41 -3.23 -17.19 0.41
C TYR A 41 -3.55 -18.59 -0.12
N TRP A 42 -4.40 -19.35 0.59
CA TRP A 42 -4.84 -20.68 0.13
C TRP A 42 -5.65 -20.63 -1.16
N SER A 43 -6.48 -19.61 -1.33
CA SER A 43 -7.35 -19.46 -2.51
C SER A 43 -6.67 -18.79 -3.71
N GLY A 44 -5.42 -18.36 -3.57
CA GLY A 44 -4.70 -17.61 -4.61
C GLY A 44 -5.20 -16.17 -4.79
N ARG A 45 -6.12 -15.69 -3.95
CA ARG A 45 -6.69 -14.34 -4.00
C ARG A 45 -5.90 -13.36 -3.14
N HIS A 46 -4.60 -13.29 -3.39
CA HIS A 46 -3.68 -12.50 -2.59
C HIS A 46 -2.70 -11.73 -3.49
N GLY A 47 -2.22 -10.59 -3.01
CA GLY A 47 -1.10 -9.88 -3.58
C GLY A 47 0.22 -10.58 -3.24
N ARG A 48 1.31 -9.83 -3.34
CA ARG A 48 2.63 -10.36 -3.05
C ARG A 48 2.87 -10.32 -1.54
N PRO A 49 3.10 -11.46 -0.87
CA PRO A 49 3.30 -11.46 0.58
C PRO A 49 4.57 -10.68 0.96
N SER A 50 4.51 -9.99 2.08
CA SER A 50 5.69 -9.41 2.75
C SER A 50 6.56 -10.51 3.36
N ALA A 51 7.83 -10.17 3.65
CA ALA A 51 8.76 -11.09 4.32
C ALA A 51 8.21 -11.55 5.67
N GLN A 52 7.66 -10.63 6.45
CA GLN A 52 7.08 -10.92 7.76
C GLN A 52 5.89 -11.89 7.65
N THR A 53 5.04 -11.76 6.63
CA THR A 53 3.94 -12.69 6.42
C THR A 53 4.44 -14.09 6.08
N LEU A 54 5.50 -14.22 5.26
CA LEU A 54 6.12 -15.51 4.97
C LEU A 54 6.79 -16.13 6.20
N GLU A 55 7.41 -15.34 7.07
CA GLU A 55 7.97 -15.81 8.34
C GLU A 55 6.88 -16.38 9.25
N ARG A 56 5.76 -15.67 9.40
CA ARG A 56 4.60 -16.15 10.17
C ARG A 56 4.01 -17.42 9.59
N LEU A 57 3.90 -17.51 8.26
CA LEU A 57 3.45 -18.74 7.59
C LEU A 57 4.45 -19.90 7.79
N ALA A 58 5.75 -19.63 7.73
CA ALA A 58 6.79 -20.62 8.00
C ALA A 58 6.69 -21.16 9.43
N GLU A 59 6.49 -20.26 10.39
CA GLU A 59 6.30 -20.60 11.80
C GLU A 59 5.04 -21.47 12.00
N VAL A 60 3.90 -21.08 11.42
CA VAL A 60 2.63 -21.81 11.59
C VAL A 60 2.67 -23.18 10.92
N LEU A 61 3.18 -23.25 9.70
CA LEU A 61 3.11 -24.44 8.85
C LEU A 61 4.34 -25.35 8.97
N THR A 62 5.37 -24.89 9.67
CA THR A 62 6.66 -25.60 9.78
C THR A 62 7.27 -25.89 8.39
N ILE A 63 7.03 -24.99 7.44
CA ILE A 63 7.61 -25.04 6.09
C ILE A 63 8.87 -24.18 6.10
N PRO A 64 9.99 -24.63 5.50
CA PRO A 64 11.17 -23.78 5.36
C PRO A 64 10.84 -22.48 4.63
N ILE A 65 11.23 -21.34 5.21
CA ILE A 65 10.95 -20.01 4.65
C ILE A 65 11.44 -19.87 3.20
N GLU A 66 12.54 -20.55 2.85
CA GLU A 66 13.10 -20.57 1.51
C GLU A 66 12.13 -21.11 0.46
N GLN A 67 11.34 -22.12 0.80
CA GLN A 67 10.33 -22.70 -0.09
C GLN A 67 9.18 -21.72 -0.31
N LEU A 68 8.74 -21.05 0.77
CA LEU A 68 7.71 -20.03 0.70
C LEU A 68 8.17 -18.82 -0.13
N GLN A 69 9.41 -18.35 0.06
CA GLN A 69 9.99 -17.26 -0.72
C GLN A 69 10.11 -17.65 -2.21
N LYS A 70 10.61 -18.85 -2.50
CA LYS A 70 10.70 -19.35 -3.88
C LYS A 70 9.33 -19.42 -4.55
N ALA A 71 8.30 -19.87 -3.83
CA ALA A 71 6.94 -19.94 -4.33
C ALA A 71 6.29 -18.55 -4.50
N ALA A 72 6.52 -17.64 -3.55
CA ALA A 72 5.90 -16.31 -3.54
C ALA A 72 6.59 -15.30 -4.46
N TRP A 73 7.92 -15.33 -4.54
CA TRP A 73 8.74 -14.29 -5.16
C TRP A 73 9.60 -14.80 -6.32
N ASN A 74 9.62 -16.11 -6.57
CA ASN A 74 10.52 -16.77 -7.52
C ASN A 74 12.01 -16.46 -7.24
N LYS A 75 12.31 -16.10 -5.99
CA LYS A 75 13.65 -15.76 -5.47
C LYS A 75 13.69 -16.23 -4.02
N THR A 76 14.85 -16.68 -3.59
CA THR A 76 15.14 -16.95 -2.18
C THR A 76 16.09 -15.84 -1.72
N ALA A 77 15.80 -15.21 -0.58
CA ALA A 77 16.75 -14.31 0.03
C ALA A 77 17.97 -15.14 0.44
N PRO A 78 19.20 -14.75 0.08
CA PRO A 78 20.38 -15.38 0.65
C PRO A 78 20.25 -15.32 2.17
N VAL A 79 20.44 -16.46 2.84
CA VAL A 79 20.46 -16.53 4.32
C VAL A 79 21.69 -15.80 4.88
N GLU A 80 22.62 -15.43 4.01
CA GLU A 80 23.82 -14.69 4.38
C GLU A 80 23.45 -13.32 4.94
N THR A 81 23.94 -13.05 6.17
CA THR A 81 23.76 -11.76 6.83
C THR A 81 24.40 -10.68 5.97
N TRP A 82 23.63 -9.65 5.61
CA TRP A 82 24.16 -8.49 4.90
C TRP A 82 25.26 -7.83 5.74
N ASN A 83 26.50 -7.93 5.27
CA ASN A 83 27.63 -7.24 5.86
C ASN A 83 27.91 -6.00 5.00
N PRO A 84 27.60 -4.78 5.47
CA PRO A 84 27.82 -3.58 4.68
C PRO A 84 29.31 -3.39 4.41
N PRO A 85 29.68 -2.93 3.20
CA PRO A 85 31.08 -2.70 2.87
C PRO A 85 31.66 -1.59 3.76
N ALA A 86 32.98 -1.60 3.95
CA ALA A 86 33.64 -0.78 4.97
C ALA A 86 33.38 0.73 4.79
N GLU A 87 33.17 1.17 3.56
CA GLU A 87 32.87 2.54 3.15
C GLU A 87 31.58 3.06 3.80
N VAL A 88 30.60 2.20 4.08
CA VAL A 88 29.35 2.58 4.76
C VAL A 88 29.63 3.09 6.18
N ARG A 89 30.73 2.66 6.81
CA ARG A 89 31.13 3.12 8.15
C ARG A 89 31.64 4.57 8.15
N LEU A 90 32.02 5.11 6.99
CA LEU A 90 32.44 6.51 6.84
C LEU A 90 31.26 7.46 6.70
N LEU A 91 30.06 6.94 6.44
CA LEU A 91 28.86 7.75 6.28
C LEU A 91 28.44 8.36 7.62
N ASN A 92 28.06 9.64 7.59
CA ASN A 92 27.45 10.29 8.74
C ASN A 92 26.02 9.78 8.96
N GLU A 93 25.42 10.13 10.11
CA GLU A 93 24.09 9.67 10.50
C GLU A 93 22.99 10.00 9.48
N ARG A 94 23.04 11.20 8.90
CA ARG A 94 22.05 11.63 7.90
C ARG A 94 22.15 10.79 6.62
N GLN A 95 23.37 10.48 6.19
CA GLN A 95 23.62 9.63 5.02
C GLN A 95 23.20 8.18 5.26
N ARG A 96 23.48 7.63 6.44
CA ARG A 96 23.04 6.27 6.81
C ARG A 96 21.52 6.17 6.80
N ARG A 97 20.83 7.13 7.42
CA ARG A 97 19.36 7.18 7.37
C ARG A 97 18.83 7.27 5.95
N ALA A 98 19.44 8.09 5.08
CA ALA A 98 19.03 8.18 3.68
C ALA A 98 19.21 6.86 2.92
N LEU A 99 20.31 6.13 3.18
CA LEU A 99 20.55 4.81 2.62
C LEU A 99 19.51 3.78 3.12
N ASP A 100 19.19 3.80 4.41
CA ASP A 100 18.18 2.91 4.98
C ASP A 100 16.79 3.16 4.39
N GLU A 101 16.41 4.43 4.21
CA GLU A 101 15.14 4.78 3.54
C GLU A 101 15.14 4.35 2.08
N LEU A 102 16.27 4.47 1.37
CA LEU A 102 16.39 3.99 -0.01
C LEU A 102 16.20 2.47 -0.08
N ILE A 103 16.88 1.71 0.79
CA ILE A 103 16.74 0.25 0.87
C ILE A 103 15.29 -0.12 1.19
N ARG A 104 14.68 0.56 2.16
CA ARG A 104 13.28 0.36 2.53
C ARG A 104 12.34 0.66 1.37
N SER A 105 12.61 1.69 0.56
CA SER A 105 11.80 2.02 -0.62
C SER A 105 11.83 0.90 -1.66
N PHE A 106 13.00 0.30 -1.93
CA PHE A 106 13.10 -0.83 -2.84
C PHE A 106 12.41 -2.07 -2.28
N ALA A 107 12.52 -2.33 -0.98
CA ALA A 107 11.82 -3.43 -0.33
C ALA A 107 10.29 -3.22 -0.35
N ALA A 108 9.83 -1.98 -0.13
CA ALA A 108 8.43 -1.61 -0.21
C ALA A 108 7.91 -1.77 -1.63
N THR A 109 8.58 -1.28 -2.68
CA THR A 109 8.12 -1.53 -4.07
C THR A 109 8.07 -3.01 -4.42
N GLN A 110 8.91 -3.84 -3.78
CA GLN A 110 8.87 -5.29 -3.95
C GLN A 110 7.78 -5.99 -3.13
N GLY A 111 7.19 -5.35 -2.10
CA GLY A 111 6.19 -5.92 -1.20
C GLY A 111 4.86 -5.14 -1.06
N ALA A 112 4.75 -3.95 -1.65
CA ALA A 112 3.62 -3.03 -1.51
C ALA A 112 2.52 -3.35 -2.52
N PHE A 113 1.89 -4.50 -2.30
CA PHE A 113 0.50 -4.73 -2.63
C PHE A 113 -0.04 -5.66 -1.53
N ASP A 114 -0.32 -5.13 -0.34
CA ASP A 114 -1.31 -5.65 0.63
C ASP A 114 -1.09 -5.06 2.03
N GLU A 115 -1.69 -3.91 2.30
CA GLU A 115 -2.12 -3.55 3.66
C GLU A 115 -3.35 -2.63 3.58
N ASP A 116 -4.45 -3.12 2.97
CA ASP A 116 -5.72 -2.39 2.99
C ASP A 116 -6.95 -3.31 2.95
N THR A 117 -6.88 -4.46 3.62
CA THR A 117 -8.05 -5.31 3.90
C THR A 117 -8.26 -5.50 5.40
N SER A 118 -8.09 -4.43 6.18
CA SER A 118 -8.88 -4.30 7.41
C SER A 118 -10.32 -4.02 7.01
N THR A 119 -11.13 -5.07 6.93
CA THR A 119 -12.59 -4.95 6.93
C THR A 119 -13.01 -4.35 8.28
N GLN A 120 -13.01 -3.03 8.38
CA GLN A 120 -13.85 -2.33 9.36
C GLN A 120 -15.29 -2.65 8.98
N GLY A 121 -15.91 -3.54 9.77
CA GLY A 121 -17.34 -3.80 9.67
C GLY A 121 -18.12 -2.49 9.80
N PRO A 122 -19.24 -2.33 9.07
CA PRO A 122 -20.09 -1.15 9.22
C PRO A 122 -20.51 -0.99 10.68
N PRO A 123 -20.58 0.24 11.22
CA PRO A 123 -21.01 0.45 12.59
C PRO A 123 -22.41 -0.13 12.79
N SER A 124 -22.49 -1.10 13.70
CA SER A 124 -23.73 -1.70 14.18
C SER A 124 -24.62 -0.60 14.76
N ASN A 125 -25.71 -0.28 14.05
CA ASN A 125 -26.79 0.51 14.65
C ASN A 125 -27.37 -0.26 15.85
N PRO A 126 -27.60 0.38 17.01
CA PRO A 126 -28.23 -0.27 18.15
C PRO A 126 -29.71 -0.60 17.84
N PRO A 127 -30.29 -1.61 18.53
CA PRO A 127 -31.64 -2.09 18.25
C PRO A 127 -32.67 -1.03 18.60
N THR A 128 -33.56 -0.76 17.64
CA THR A 128 -34.81 -0.01 17.85
C THR A 128 -35.79 -0.84 18.66
N ASP A 129 -36.06 -0.44 19.90
CA ASP A 129 -37.23 -0.87 20.67
C ASP A 129 -38.32 0.20 20.61
N GLY A 130 -39.51 -0.24 20.24
CA GLY A 130 -40.60 0.62 19.81
C GLY A 130 -41.25 1.46 20.91
N LYS A 131 -41.68 2.67 20.53
CA LYS A 131 -42.90 3.28 21.07
C LYS A 131 -43.68 3.99 19.97
N VAL A 132 -44.98 3.70 20.01
CA VAL A 132 -46.08 4.15 19.16
C VAL A 132 -46.43 5.61 19.45
N GLY A 133 -46.73 6.42 18.43
CA GLY A 133 -47.55 7.64 18.59
C GLY A 133 -47.22 8.80 17.62
N PRO A 134 -48.20 9.65 17.26
CA PRO A 134 -48.47 9.92 15.85
C PRO A 134 -48.45 11.40 15.43
N ARG A 135 -48.79 11.60 14.15
CA ARG A 135 -49.31 12.79 13.46
C ARG A 135 -48.27 13.73 12.83
N GLY A 136 -48.51 13.96 11.54
CA GLY A 136 -47.72 14.79 10.68
C GLY A 136 -48.02 16.27 10.82
N ALA A 137 -47.16 17.05 10.17
CA ALA A 137 -47.47 18.35 9.60
C ALA A 137 -46.31 18.71 8.66
N SER A 138 -46.65 18.90 7.39
CA SER A 138 -45.84 19.66 6.44
C SER A 138 -45.73 21.10 6.91
N ASN A 139 -44.55 21.74 6.78
CA ASN A 139 -44.41 23.19 6.60
C ASN A 139 -42.99 23.48 6.10
N THR A 140 -42.81 23.93 4.86
CA THR A 140 -42.95 25.32 4.36
C THR A 140 -41.88 26.30 4.89
N ARG A 141 -41.05 26.67 3.92
CA ARG A 141 -40.19 27.84 3.67
C ARG A 141 -40.63 29.19 4.30
N ALA A 142 -39.62 30.07 4.42
CA ALA A 142 -39.62 31.54 4.64
C ALA A 142 -39.31 31.95 6.10
N ALA A 143 -38.53 32.98 6.42
CA ALA A 143 -37.72 33.95 5.68
C ALA A 143 -36.86 34.76 6.68
N ASN A 144 -35.91 35.52 6.12
CA ASN A 144 -35.38 36.81 6.60
C ASN A 144 -34.44 36.86 7.82
N GLY A 145 -33.20 37.29 7.52
CA GLY A 145 -32.85 38.70 7.74
C GLY A 145 -31.78 38.96 8.81
N GLY A 146 -30.65 39.53 8.41
CA GLY A 146 -29.72 40.21 9.32
C GLY A 146 -28.25 40.17 8.92
N ALA A 147 -27.83 41.12 8.09
CA ALA A 147 -26.47 41.67 8.03
C ALA A 147 -26.59 43.19 8.34
N PRO A 148 -25.52 43.99 8.55
CA PRO A 148 -24.08 43.68 8.61
C PRO A 148 -23.38 44.34 9.84
N ASP A 149 -22.05 44.17 9.96
CA ASP A 149 -21.05 45.23 10.26
C ASP A 149 -19.83 44.68 11.02
N ASN A 150 -18.71 44.51 10.30
CA ASN A 150 -17.40 44.90 10.83
C ASN A 150 -16.40 45.06 9.67
N PRO A 151 -15.87 46.28 9.45
CA PRO A 151 -14.77 46.54 8.52
C PRO A 151 -13.40 46.36 9.20
N ASP A 152 -12.36 46.27 8.37
CA ASP A 152 -10.93 46.31 8.70
C ASP A 152 -10.24 45.01 9.16
N ALA A 153 -9.71 44.28 8.16
CA ALA A 153 -8.35 43.75 8.22
C ALA A 153 -7.77 43.67 6.81
N LEU A 154 -7.12 44.78 6.41
CA LEU A 154 -6.13 44.87 5.34
C LEU A 154 -4.95 43.93 5.64
N ILE A 155 -4.72 42.91 4.80
CA ILE A 155 -3.37 42.44 4.42
C ILE A 155 -3.41 41.98 2.96
N GLU A 156 -3.12 42.91 2.05
CA GLU A 156 -2.46 42.57 0.79
C GLU A 156 -0.98 42.26 1.10
N ALA A 157 -0.51 41.08 0.73
CA ALA A 157 0.85 40.88 0.22
C ALA A 157 1.04 39.41 -0.21
N ASP A 158 1.42 39.26 -1.48
CA ASP A 158 2.42 38.28 -1.91
C ASP A 158 1.98 36.81 -2.01
N GLN A 159 1.01 36.53 -2.89
CA GLN A 159 0.96 35.23 -3.55
C GLN A 159 1.97 35.23 -4.70
N GLY A 160 3.19 34.82 -4.39
CA GLY A 160 4.24 34.56 -5.36
C GLY A 160 3.75 33.68 -6.50
N SER A 161 3.71 34.29 -7.69
CA SER A 161 4.07 33.73 -8.99
C SER A 161 3.87 32.22 -9.18
N GLN A 162 2.70 31.84 -9.71
CA GLN A 162 2.50 30.58 -10.45
C GLN A 162 3.22 30.63 -11.80
N ALA A 163 4.55 30.78 -11.79
CA ALA A 163 5.39 30.58 -12.95
C ALA A 163 6.19 29.29 -12.70
N ASP A 164 5.64 28.16 -13.19
CA ASP A 164 6.39 27.09 -13.85
C ASP A 164 5.43 25.94 -14.21
N HIS A 165 4.41 26.29 -15.00
CA HIS A 165 3.65 25.34 -15.80
C HIS A 165 3.93 25.62 -17.28
N ALA A 166 5.18 25.49 -17.70
CA ALA A 166 5.55 25.64 -19.11
C ALA A 166 6.78 24.82 -19.48
N LEU A 167 6.59 23.51 -19.70
CA LEU A 167 7.33 22.75 -20.71
C LEU A 167 6.49 21.54 -21.13
N ALA A 168 5.32 21.87 -21.70
CA ALA A 168 4.66 20.99 -22.64
C ALA A 168 5.58 20.85 -23.86
N ALA A 169 6.17 19.68 -24.06
CA ALA A 169 6.81 19.33 -25.32
C ALA A 169 5.74 19.38 -26.42
N ARG A 170 5.83 20.44 -27.23
CA ARG A 170 4.96 20.76 -28.35
C ARG A 170 4.96 19.62 -29.37
N LYS A 171 3.76 19.15 -29.68
CA LYS A 171 3.45 18.42 -30.92
C LYS A 171 3.82 19.31 -32.11
N GLY A 172 4.97 19.05 -32.76
CA GLY A 172 5.39 19.77 -33.97
C GLY A 172 6.88 20.06 -34.17
N GLU A 173 7.79 19.61 -33.29
CA GLU A 173 9.25 19.77 -33.49
C GLU A 173 9.68 18.98 -34.75
N THR A 174 10.29 19.67 -35.72
CA THR A 174 10.84 19.02 -36.92
C THR A 174 12.11 18.25 -36.58
N GLU A 175 12.44 17.21 -37.34
CA GLU A 175 13.64 16.40 -37.07
C GLU A 175 14.94 17.23 -37.12
N ASP A 176 14.94 18.34 -37.86
CA ASP A 176 16.07 19.27 -37.94
C ASP A 176 16.32 20.00 -36.62
N GLU A 177 15.26 20.45 -35.92
CA GLU A 177 15.38 21.11 -34.61
C GLU A 177 15.88 20.14 -33.52
N LYS A 178 15.47 18.86 -33.60
CA LYS A 178 15.99 17.82 -32.69
C LYS A 178 17.47 17.55 -32.91
N ARG A 179 17.94 17.55 -34.17
CA ARG A 179 19.34 17.31 -34.52
C ARG A 179 20.24 18.46 -34.09
N GLU A 180 19.77 19.70 -34.21
CA GLU A 180 20.50 20.87 -33.72
C GLU A 180 20.66 20.84 -32.19
N ARG A 181 19.59 20.48 -31.46
CA ARG A 181 19.67 20.30 -29.99
C ARG A 181 20.63 19.17 -29.58
N LEU A 182 20.70 18.10 -30.37
CA LEU A 182 21.55 16.94 -30.08
C LEU A 182 22.97 17.05 -30.65
N GLY A 183 23.30 18.14 -31.35
CA GLY A 183 24.64 18.38 -31.92
C GLY A 183 25.05 17.36 -32.98
N ILE A 184 24.07 16.76 -33.68
CA ILE A 184 24.34 15.74 -34.70
C ILE A 184 24.61 16.45 -36.03
N ALA A 185 25.77 16.21 -36.62
CA ALA A 185 26.14 16.76 -37.93
C ALA A 185 25.25 16.19 -39.04
N TYR A 186 24.89 17.02 -40.02
CA TYR A 186 24.18 16.59 -41.22
C TYR A 186 25.16 15.87 -42.15
N GLU A 187 24.83 14.61 -42.51
CA GLU A 187 25.49 13.88 -43.61
C GLU A 187 24.97 14.31 -44.98
#